data_AF-A0A0Q4LEG8-F1
#
_entry.id   AF-A0A0Q4LEG8-F1
#
_cell.length_a   1.000
_cell.length_b   1.000
_cell.length_c   1.000
_cell.angle_alpha   90.00
_cell.angle_beta   90.00
_cell.angle_gamma   90.00
#
_symmetry.space_group_name_H-M   'P 1'
#
loop_
_entity.id
_entity.type
_entity.pdbx_description
1 polymer ?
#
loop_
_entity_poly.entity_id
_entity_poly.type
_entity_poly.pdbx_seq_one_letter_code
_entity_poly.pdbx_strand_id
1 'polypeptide(L)'
;MVALAVLAIATVGLIGAVEQHIDSTRGVERRAIAMWVAENRLADLEVGTPEANGEQVDMLGRNWNVAVSRVATADPDLDRVTITVAAAGESAPLARLDGFLRGDGA
;
A
#
# COMPACT_ATOMS: atom_id res chain seq x y z
N MET A 1 -50.01 2.96 2.56
CA MET A 1 -49.04 3.34 1.51
C MET A 1 -47.84 4.12 2.06
N VAL A 2 -48.03 5.09 2.98
CA VAL A 2 -46.92 5.84 3.60
C VAL A 2 -45.90 4.95 4.33
N ALA A 3 -46.34 3.95 5.09
CA ALA A 3 -45.44 3.06 5.83
C ALA A 3 -44.48 2.29 4.91
N LEU A 4 -44.97 1.79 3.77
CA LEU A 4 -44.12 1.11 2.77
C LEU A 4 -43.15 2.09 2.10
N ALA A 5 -43.58 3.34 1.85
CA ALA A 5 -42.69 4.36 1.32
C ALA A 5 -41.55 4.71 2.31
N VAL A 6 -41.86 4.84 3.60
CA VAL A 6 -40.84 5.05 4.64
C VAL A 6 -39.89 3.85 4.75
N LEU A 7 -40.44 2.63 4.74
CA LEU A 7 -39.63 1.41 4.76
C LEU A 7 -38.71 1.30 3.54
N ALA A 8 -39.20 1.67 2.35
CA ALA A 8 -38.40 1.69 1.13
C ALA A 8 -37.23 2.67 1.23
N ILE A 9 -37.47 3.89 1.71
CA ILE A 9 -36.42 4.90 1.90
C ILE A 9 -35.38 4.45 2.94
N ALA A 10 -35.85 3.89 4.06
CA ALA A 10 -34.97 3.37 5.10
C ALA A 10 -34.07 2.23 4.59
N THR A 11 -34.60 1.37 3.72
CA THR A 11 -33.84 0.26 3.12
C THR A 11 -32.75 0.75 2.18
N VAL A 12 -33.03 1.76 1.35
CA VAL A 12 -32.00 2.39 0.48
C VAL A 12 -30.89 3.02 1.33
N GLY A 13 -31.25 3.70 2.41
CA GLY A 13 -30.26 4.25 3.36
C GLY A 13 -29.40 3.17 4.02
N LEU A 14 -30.00 2.04 4.39
CA LEU A 14 -29.28 0.90 4.96
C LEU A 14 -28.30 0.27 3.97
N ILE A 15 -28.70 0.11 2.70
CA ILE A 15 -27.83 -0.42 1.63
C ILE A 15 -26.60 0.49 1.47
N GLY A 16 -26.80 1.80 1.36
CA GLY A 16 -25.69 2.75 1.24
C GLY A 16 -24.74 2.72 2.44
N ALA A 17 -25.27 2.55 3.66
CA ALA A 17 -24.45 2.42 4.86
C ALA A 17 -23.60 1.12 4.84
N VAL A 18 -24.17 0.01 4.36
CA VAL A 18 -23.44 -1.26 4.21
C VAL A 18 -22.37 -1.15 3.12
N GLU A 19 -22.67 -0.52 1.98
CA GLU A 19 -21.70 -0.25 0.92
C GLU A 19 -20.52 0.57 1.44
N GLN A 20 -20.80 1.65 2.17
CA GLN A 20 -19.77 2.49 2.78
C GLN A 20 -18.92 1.72 3.81
N HIS A 21 -19.53 0.81 4.57
CA HIS A 21 -18.80 -0.04 5.51
C HIS A 21 -17.87 -1.02 4.78
N ILE A 22 -18.35 -1.67 3.72
CA ILE A 22 -17.55 -2.60 2.89
C ILE A 22 -16.37 -1.88 2.24
N ASP A 23 -16.58 -0.69 1.68
CA ASP A 23 -15.52 0.10 1.05
C ASP A 23 -14.45 0.53 2.07
N SER A 24 -14.87 0.84 3.29
CA SER A 24 -13.95 1.12 4.40
C SER A 24 -13.08 -0.11 4.72
N THR A 25 -13.69 -1.29 4.91
CA THR A 25 -12.98 -2.54 5.20
C THR A 25 -12.01 -2.93 4.08
N ARG A 26 -12.45 -2.85 2.82
CA ARG A 26 -11.59 -3.09 1.64
C ARG A 26 -10.44 -2.09 1.58
N GLY A 27 -10.67 -0.85 2.00
CA GLY A 27 -9.63 0.17 2.12
C GLY A 27 -8.55 -0.20 3.14
N VAL A 28 -8.94 -0.78 4.28
CA VAL A 28 -7.98 -1.24 5.31
C VAL A 28 -7.18 -2.44 4.80
N GLU A 29 -7.85 -3.44 4.22
CA GLU A 29 -7.20 -4.64 3.69
C GLU A 29 -6.13 -4.29 2.64
N ARG A 30 -6.47 -3.42 1.67
CA ARG A 30 -5.53 -2.98 0.63
C ARG A 30 -4.30 -2.29 1.21
N ARG A 31 -4.48 -1.44 2.23
CA ARG A 31 -3.35 -0.75 2.89
C ARG A 31 -2.45 -1.73 3.65
N ALA A 32 -3.02 -2.70 4.34
CA ALA A 32 -2.25 -3.73 5.04
C ALA A 32 -1.39 -4.52 4.05
N ILE A 33 -1.96 -4.89 2.91
CA ILE A 33 -1.24 -5.66 1.89
C ILE A 33 -0.18 -4.81 1.20
N ALA A 34 -0.48 -3.54 0.89
CA ALA A 34 0.52 -2.60 0.38
C ALA A 34 1.69 -2.43 1.37
N MET A 35 1.44 -2.44 2.68
CA MET A 35 2.48 -2.39 3.70
C MET A 35 3.35 -3.65 3.68
N TRP A 36 2.76 -4.84 3.60
CA TRP A 36 3.52 -6.09 3.45
C TRP A 36 4.37 -6.12 2.17
N VAL A 37 3.89 -5.56 1.05
CA VAL A 37 4.72 -5.41 -0.15
C VAL A 37 5.91 -4.50 0.13
N ALA A 38 5.71 -3.39 0.85
CA ALA A 38 6.78 -2.46 1.20
C ALA A 38 7.82 -3.11 2.13
N GLU A 39 7.38 -3.89 3.12
CA GLU A 39 8.23 -4.64 4.05
C GLU A 39 9.06 -5.70 3.32
N ASN A 40 8.42 -6.50 2.45
CA ASN A 40 9.12 -7.47 1.62
C ASN A 40 10.16 -6.78 0.72
N ARG A 41 9.81 -5.63 0.13
CA ARG A 41 10.75 -4.87 -0.68
C ARG A 41 11.94 -4.35 0.13
N LEU A 42 11.73 -3.92 1.37
CA LEU A 42 12.84 -3.51 2.23
C LEU A 42 13.77 -4.68 2.51
N ALA A 43 13.21 -5.86 2.83
CA ALA A 43 13.99 -7.07 3.07
C ALA A 43 14.76 -7.52 1.81
N ASP A 44 14.14 -7.45 0.63
CA ASP A 44 14.79 -7.73 -0.65
C ASP A 44 16.01 -6.81 -0.89
N LEU A 45 15.87 -5.52 -0.57
CA LEU A 45 16.96 -4.55 -0.67
C LEU A 45 18.07 -4.78 0.36
N GLU A 46 17.73 -5.23 1.58
CA GLU A 46 18.71 -5.57 2.62
C GLU A 46 19.55 -6.79 2.25
N VAL A 47 18.93 -7.80 1.65
CA VAL A 47 19.58 -9.06 1.27
C VAL A 47 20.22 -8.99 -0.12
N GLY A 48 19.79 -8.05 -0.97
CA GLY A 48 20.29 -7.88 -2.33
C GLY A 48 19.69 -8.88 -3.32
N THR A 49 18.42 -9.23 -3.16
CA THR A 49 17.72 -10.15 -4.06
C THR A 49 17.41 -9.48 -5.41
N PRO A 50 17.36 -10.22 -6.54
CA PRO A 50 17.01 -9.64 -7.84
C PRO A 50 15.65 -8.91 -7.85
N GLU A 51 14.71 -9.39 -7.04
CA GLU A 51 13.35 -8.87 -6.85
C GLU A 51 13.35 -7.41 -6.37
N ALA A 52 14.40 -6.99 -5.67
CA ALA A 52 14.58 -5.62 -5.18
C ALA A 52 14.55 -4.55 -6.29
N ASN A 53 14.86 -4.92 -7.54
CA ASN A 53 14.92 -4.02 -8.69
C ASN A 53 13.61 -3.94 -9.49
N GLY A 54 12.63 -4.79 -9.21
CA GLY A 54 11.38 -4.83 -9.98
C GLY A 54 10.42 -3.70 -9.63
N GLU A 55 9.89 -2.96 -10.59
CA GLU A 55 8.91 -1.89 -10.32
C GLU A 55 7.50 -2.40 -10.02
N GLN A 56 7.22 -3.67 -10.34
CA GLN A 56 5.92 -4.32 -10.14
C GLN A 56 6.07 -5.65 -9.40
N VAL A 57 5.10 -5.93 -8.53
CA VAL A 57 5.01 -7.18 -7.76
C VAL A 57 3.56 -7.68 -7.77
N ASP A 58 3.35 -8.96 -8.03
CA ASP A 58 2.07 -9.62 -7.77
C ASP A 58 2.08 -10.15 -6.33
N MET A 59 1.07 -9.78 -5.54
CA MET A 59 0.89 -10.31 -4.20
C MET A 59 -0.59 -10.39 -3.84
N LEU A 60 -1.00 -11.59 -3.39
CA LEU A 60 -2.38 -11.92 -3.07
C LEU A 60 -3.33 -11.70 -4.27
N GLY A 61 -2.87 -12.07 -5.48
CA GLY A 61 -3.63 -11.99 -6.72
C GLY A 61 -3.90 -10.56 -7.20
N ARG A 62 -3.04 -9.62 -6.83
CA ARG A 62 -3.11 -8.20 -7.20
C ARG A 62 -1.72 -7.70 -7.56
N ASN A 63 -1.66 -6.88 -8.60
CA ASN A 63 -0.45 -6.20 -9.02
C ASN A 63 -0.27 -4.87 -8.26
N TRP A 64 0.96 -4.65 -7.82
CA TRP A 64 1.38 -3.48 -7.05
C TRP A 64 2.54 -2.79 -7.74
N ASN A 65 2.47 -1.47 -7.83
CA ASN A 65 3.57 -0.63 -8.28
C ASN A 65 4.40 -0.23 -7.05
N VAL A 66 5.70 -0.48 -7.10
CA VAL A 66 6.64 -0.21 -6.01
C VAL A 66 7.67 0.80 -6.49
N ALA A 67 7.76 1.93 -5.80
CA ALA A 67 8.78 2.94 -6.04
C ALA A 67 9.71 3.03 -4.84
N VAL A 68 11.02 3.00 -5.11
CA VAL A 68 12.08 3.06 -4.11
C VAL A 68 12.88 4.34 -4.35
N SER A 69 12.98 5.18 -3.33
CA SER A 69 13.81 6.39 -3.35
C SER A 69 14.89 6.27 -2.29
N ARG A 70 16.16 6.42 -2.69
CA ARG A 70 17.32 6.34 -1.81
C ARG A 70 17.96 7.72 -1.69
N VAL A 71 18.22 8.15 -0.46
CA VAL A 71 18.81 9.44 -0.13
C VAL A 71 19.95 9.23 0.84
N ALA A 72 21.15 9.68 0.47
CA ALA A 72 22.32 9.66 1.34
C ALA A 72 22.04 10.41 2.64
N THR A 73 22.52 9.86 3.76
CA THR A 73 22.40 10.52 5.06
C THR A 73 23.67 11.28 5.42
N ALA A 74 23.70 11.88 6.62
CA ALA A 74 24.93 12.49 7.15
C ALA A 74 25.97 11.44 7.58
N ASP A 75 25.54 10.20 7.84
CA ASP A 75 26.41 9.06 8.07
C ASP A 75 26.72 8.42 6.71
N PRO A 76 27.99 8.39 6.26
CA PRO A 76 28.37 7.84 4.96
C PRO A 76 28.09 6.35 4.83
N ASP A 77 27.95 5.63 5.95
CA ASP A 77 27.68 4.19 5.96
C ASP A 77 26.18 3.89 5.84
N LEU A 78 25.30 4.92 5.81
CA LEU A 78 23.85 4.76 5.82
C LEU A 78 23.16 5.62 4.76
N ASP A 79 22.30 4.97 3.99
CA ASP A 79 21.31 5.63 3.14
C ASP A 79 19.92 5.48 3.73
N ARG A 80 19.11 6.54 3.68
CA ARG A 80 17.68 6.45 3.96
C ARG A 80 16.97 6.00 2.70
N VAL A 81 16.16 4.96 2.82
CA VAL A 81 15.32 4.47 1.74
C VAL A 81 13.85 4.68 2.07
N THR A 82 13.13 5.30 1.14
CA THR A 82 11.69 5.43 1.17
C THR A 82 11.09 4.50 0.12
N ILE A 83 10.22 3.59 0.55
CA ILE A 83 9.45 2.70 -0.30
C ILE A 83 8.01 3.16 -0.29
N THR A 84 7.44 3.38 -1.47
CA THR A 84 6.01 3.67 -1.63
C THR A 84 5.37 2.62 -2.51
N VAL A 85 4.17 2.18 -2.12
CA VAL A 85 3.43 1.13 -2.82
C VAL A 85 2.05 1.64 -3.19
N ALA A 86 1.71 1.54 -4.47
CA ALA A 86 0.40 1.87 -5.02
C ALA A 86 -0.20 0.64 -5.72
N ALA A 87 -1.54 0.56 -5.77
CA ALA A 87 -2.19 -0.45 -6.60
C ALA A 87 -1.92 -0.16 -8.08
N ALA A 88 -1.83 -1.19 -8.92
CA ALA A 88 -1.62 -1.00 -10.35
C ALA A 88 -2.74 -0.12 -10.96
N GLY A 89 -2.34 0.93 -11.70
CA GLY A 89 -3.27 1.91 -12.27
C GLY A 89 -3.66 3.07 -11.34
N GLU A 90 -3.25 3.03 -10.06
CA GLU A 90 -3.41 4.14 -9.11
C GLU A 90 -2.09 4.90 -8.95
N SER A 91 -2.15 6.23 -8.89
CA SER A 91 -0.97 7.08 -8.62
C SER A 91 -0.78 7.37 -7.13
N ALA A 92 -1.83 7.21 -6.33
CA ALA A 92 -1.78 7.49 -4.89
C ALA A 92 -1.20 6.27 -4.14
N PRO A 93 -0.13 6.44 -3.36
CA PRO A 93 0.42 5.34 -2.58
C PRO A 93 -0.55 4.95 -1.46
N LEU A 94 -0.76 3.64 -1.31
CA LEU A 94 -1.56 3.04 -0.24
C LEU A 94 -0.69 2.72 0.99
N ALA A 95 0.62 2.56 0.80
CA ALA A 95 1.59 2.42 1.87
C ALA A 95 2.87 3.21 1.57
N ARG A 96 3.52 3.64 2.65
CA ARG A 96 4.85 4.25 2.65
C ARG A 96 5.63 3.66 3.82
N LEU A 97 6.84 3.19 3.54
CA LEU A 97 7.78 2.68 4.52
C LEU A 97 9.10 3.43 4.37
N ASP A 98 9.61 3.98 5.46
CA ASP A 98 10.93 4.61 5.51
C ASP A 98 11.87 3.68 6.31
N GLY A 99 13.06 3.40 5.76
CA GLY A 99 14.07 2.52 6.36
C GLY A 99 15.49 3.04 6.11
N PHE A 100 16.49 2.31 6.61
CA PHE A 100 17.90 2.65 6.42
C PHE A 100 18.65 1.42 5.93
N LEU A 101 19.47 1.59 4.91
CA LEU A 101 20.30 0.55 4.34
C LEU A 101 21.77 0.97 4.43
N ARG A 102 22.67 -0.01 4.40
CA ARG A 102 24.09 0.30 4.25
C ARG A 102 24.30 1.12 2.98
N GLY A 103 24.92 2.28 3.13
CA GLY A 103 25.35 3.13 2.02
C GLY A 103 26.61 2.58 1.40
N ASP A 104 26.88 2.95 0.15
CA ASP A 104 28.08 2.52 -0.59
C ASP A 104 29.37 3.25 -0.12
N GLY A 105 29.40 3.72 1.13
CA GLY A 105 30.54 4.37 1.77
C GLY A 105 31.71 3.40 1.93
N ALA A 106 32.70 3.56 1.05
CA ALA A 106 34.07 3.03 1.05
C ALA A 106 34.40 1.80 1.93
#